data_AF-A0A3D8S9W3-F1
#
_entry.id   AF-A0A3D8S9W3-F1
#
_cell.length_a   1.000
_cell.length_b   1.000
_cell.length_c   1.000
_cell.angle_alpha   90.00
_cell.angle_beta   90.00
_cell.angle_gamma   90.00
#
_symmetry.space_group_name_H-M   'P 1'
#
loop_
_entity.id
_entity.type
_entity.pdbx_description
1 polymer ?
#
loop_
_entity_poly.entity_id
_entity_poly.type
_entity_poly.pdbx_seq_one_letter_code
_entity_poly.pdbx_strand_id
1 'polypeptide(L)'
;MRSFAATSALVASLLLQDVLAGPAHGLKHQHENKRNLIIETATDEVVETVWSTVYMTVAPSKHTKAHHTTSTTTAAITTTVSETASSSSVAVAELPAVSSSSSSASSSSVAAVSIEISSSAAVVVAPTTAAAVQTTFATSAKASSTSSAAVASSTSSSTGKRGLAYNSADLLSGFSGMSQISWAYNWGSSSSGLSLSNVEYVPLLWGLSSTFTSAWPAAASSAIASGSTHLMSFNEPDLAAQSNIGYADAAAGFLTYMQPFAGKAKLGSPAVTNGGSPMGLTYLKNFINACSSCTIDFVAIHWYDSATNIEYFKNYVAEAYTAGGNRPLWITEFGCSSGTDAEINTFLQTVLPWLDEQTYVARYAYFMASDGVLLSSGTTLSTLGETYATT
;
A
#
# COMPACT_ATOMS: atom_id res chain seq x y z
N MET A 1 -15.27 64.65 54.39
CA MET A 1 -13.94 64.32 54.97
C MET A 1 -13.89 62.80 55.17
N ARG A 2 -13.12 62.09 54.33
CA ARG A 2 -11.94 61.25 54.69
C ARG A 2 -12.29 60.08 55.65
N SER A 3 -12.36 58.84 55.13
CA SER A 3 -11.27 57.83 54.97
C SER A 3 -10.98 57.11 56.30
N PHE A 4 -10.91 55.78 56.40
CA PHE A 4 -9.81 54.87 55.96
C PHE A 4 -10.38 53.51 55.47
N ALA A 5 -10.03 52.99 54.28
CA ALA A 5 -8.79 52.32 53.81
C ALA A 5 -8.78 50.81 54.15
N ALA A 6 -8.94 49.89 53.19
CA ALA A 6 -8.00 49.40 52.14
C ALA A 6 -7.06 48.29 52.65
N THR A 7 -7.09 47.10 52.03
CA THR A 7 -6.08 46.63 51.05
C THR A 7 -6.65 45.40 50.33
N SER A 8 -6.90 45.40 49.01
CA SER A 8 -6.01 45.35 47.83
C SER A 8 -5.40 43.98 47.52
N ALA A 9 -5.93 43.33 46.48
CA ALA A 9 -5.15 42.67 45.44
C ALA A 9 -5.90 42.79 44.09
N LEU A 10 -5.34 43.62 43.21
CA LEU A 10 -5.60 43.85 41.78
C LEU A 10 -4.32 43.28 41.09
N VAL A 11 -4.24 42.70 39.89
CA VAL A 11 -4.86 42.99 38.58
C VAL A 11 -4.55 41.79 37.64
N ALA A 12 -5.37 41.63 36.60
CA ALA A 12 -5.01 41.37 35.19
C ALA A 12 -4.97 39.90 34.74
N SER A 13 -5.48 39.49 33.58
CA SER A 13 -6.04 40.20 32.43
C SER A 13 -6.87 39.21 31.60
N LEU A 14 -7.87 39.71 30.86
CA LEU A 14 -8.42 39.03 29.68
C LEU A 14 -7.28 38.55 28.76
N LEU A 15 -7.41 37.36 28.16
CA LEU A 15 -7.43 37.14 26.71
C LEU A 15 -7.41 35.64 26.33
N LEU A 16 -8.14 35.36 25.23
CA LEU A 16 -8.16 34.17 24.36
C LEU A 16 -8.95 32.93 24.83
N GLN A 17 -10.25 32.99 24.50
CA GLN A 17 -10.88 31.92 23.72
C GLN A 17 -10.04 31.67 22.46
N ASP A 18 -9.21 30.64 22.50
CA ASP A 18 -8.62 29.98 21.34
C ASP A 18 -8.11 28.63 21.84
N VAL A 19 -9.03 27.69 22.08
CA VAL A 19 -8.68 26.28 21.90
C VAL A 19 -8.67 26.07 20.40
N LEU A 20 -7.56 26.52 19.82
CA LEU A 20 -7.19 26.37 18.44
C LEU A 20 -7.48 24.94 18.01
N ALA A 21 -8.32 24.85 16.97
CA ALA A 21 -8.12 23.90 15.91
C ALA A 21 -6.60 23.76 15.71
N GLY A 22 -6.04 22.67 16.22
CA GLY A 22 -4.68 22.29 15.88
C GLY A 22 -4.60 22.31 14.35
N PRO A 23 -3.49 22.76 13.75
CA PRO A 23 -3.38 22.76 12.31
C PRO A 23 -3.55 21.31 11.87
N ALA A 24 -4.74 20.98 11.37
CA ALA A 24 -4.91 19.91 10.44
C ALA A 24 -4.09 20.35 9.23
N HIS A 25 -2.80 20.05 9.26
CA HIS A 25 -1.99 19.88 8.05
C HIS A 25 -2.56 18.67 7.30
N GLY A 26 -3.84 18.74 6.92
CA GLY A 26 -4.41 17.97 5.85
C GLY A 26 -3.78 18.54 4.60
N LEU A 27 -2.59 18.06 4.26
CA LEU A 27 -2.19 18.03 2.86
C LEU A 27 -3.34 17.31 2.15
N LYS A 28 -4.22 18.09 1.51
CA LYS A 28 -5.18 17.58 0.54
C LYS A 28 -4.34 17.08 -0.63
N HIS A 29 -3.82 15.87 -0.51
CA HIS A 29 -3.35 15.11 -1.65
C HIS A 29 -4.61 14.76 -2.45
N GLN A 30 -4.87 15.53 -3.50
CA GLN A 30 -5.94 15.24 -4.43
C GLN A 30 -5.48 14.06 -5.30
N HIS A 31 -6.06 12.88 -5.09
CA HIS A 31 -5.76 11.66 -5.85
C HIS A 31 -6.49 11.62 -7.21
N GLU A 32 -6.39 12.68 -8.03
CA GLU A 32 -7.21 12.83 -9.25
C GLU A 32 -6.67 12.05 -10.47
N ASN A 33 -5.37 11.71 -10.51
CA ASN A 33 -4.70 11.26 -11.75
C ASN A 33 -3.99 9.89 -11.69
N LYS A 34 -4.28 9.03 -10.70
CA LYS A 34 -3.59 7.72 -10.59
C LYS A 34 -3.79 6.81 -11.83
N ARG A 35 -4.93 6.90 -12.52
CA ARG A 35 -5.19 6.11 -13.74
C ARG A 35 -4.16 6.38 -14.85
N ASN A 36 -3.64 7.60 -14.95
CA ASN A 36 -2.67 7.98 -15.99
C ASN A 36 -1.23 7.57 -15.64
N LEU A 37 -0.87 7.58 -14.35
CA LEU A 37 0.48 7.22 -13.89
C LEU A 37 0.84 5.77 -14.20
N ILE A 38 -0.13 4.86 -14.12
CA ILE A 38 0.06 3.42 -14.35
C ILE A 38 0.25 3.12 -15.85
N ILE A 39 -0.36 3.92 -16.74
CA ILE A 39 -0.19 3.78 -18.20
C ILE A 39 1.25 4.11 -18.61
N GLU A 40 1.86 5.14 -18.01
CA GLU A 40 3.22 5.57 -18.36
C GLU A 40 4.29 4.56 -17.90
N THR A 41 4.01 3.73 -16.89
CA THR A 41 4.95 2.71 -16.40
C THR A 41 4.87 1.38 -17.15
N ALA A 42 3.87 1.19 -18.03
CA ALA A 42 3.54 -0.09 -18.67
C ALA A 42 3.87 -0.15 -20.18
N THR A 43 4.86 0.61 -20.66
CA THR A 43 5.39 0.39 -22.02
C THR A 43 6.42 -0.73 -22.00
N ASP A 44 6.00 -1.95 -22.31
CA ASP A 44 6.90 -3.08 -22.57
C ASP A 44 7.76 -2.83 -23.83
N GLU A 45 9.08 -2.99 -23.72
CA GLU A 45 9.97 -3.09 -24.88
C GLU A 45 9.67 -4.40 -25.63
N VAL A 46 9.04 -4.31 -26.79
CA VAL A 46 8.87 -5.44 -27.71
C VAL A 46 10.19 -5.67 -28.45
N VAL A 47 10.95 -6.70 -28.08
CA VAL A 47 12.09 -7.17 -28.86
C VAL A 47 11.59 -8.06 -30.00
N GLU A 48 11.43 -7.51 -31.19
CA GLU A 48 11.19 -8.31 -32.41
C GLU A 48 12.49 -9.04 -32.82
N THR A 49 12.46 -10.38 -32.79
CA THR A 49 13.55 -11.20 -33.35
C THR A 49 13.25 -11.54 -34.81
N VAL A 50 13.98 -10.93 -35.74
CA VAL A 50 13.87 -11.21 -37.18
C VAL A 50 14.92 -12.25 -37.58
N TRP A 51 14.49 -13.40 -38.10
CA TRP A 51 15.38 -14.40 -38.70
C TRP A 51 15.50 -14.16 -40.22
N SER A 52 16.72 -13.98 -40.71
CA SER A 52 17.03 -13.91 -42.14
C SER A 52 17.67 -15.21 -42.63
N THR A 53 17.10 -15.83 -43.67
CA THR A 53 17.71 -16.99 -44.35
C THR A 53 18.47 -16.50 -45.57
N VAL A 54 19.79 -16.65 -45.57
CA VAL A 54 20.66 -16.27 -46.70
C VAL A 54 20.90 -17.50 -47.59
N TYR A 55 20.49 -17.44 -48.86
CA TYR A 55 20.86 -18.44 -49.87
C TYR A 55 22.14 -17.99 -50.59
N MET A 56 23.22 -18.77 -50.48
CA MET A 56 24.41 -18.58 -51.32
C MET A 56 24.35 -19.49 -52.55
N THR A 57 24.22 -18.91 -53.73
CA THR A 57 24.44 -19.62 -55.01
C THR A 57 25.92 -19.59 -55.35
N VAL A 58 26.55 -20.77 -55.43
CA VAL A 58 27.95 -20.92 -55.88
C VAL A 58 27.97 -21.23 -57.38
N ALA A 59 28.68 -20.42 -58.17
CA ALA A 59 28.88 -20.66 -59.61
C ALA A 59 29.99 -21.71 -59.86
N PRO A 60 29.95 -22.49 -60.96
CA PRO A 60 30.88 -23.57 -61.18
C PRO A 60 32.16 -23.09 -61.86
N SER A 61 33.32 -23.57 -61.41
CA SER A 61 34.56 -23.50 -62.18
C SER A 61 35.52 -24.64 -61.88
N LYS A 62 36.34 -24.91 -62.89
CA LYS A 62 36.86 -26.20 -63.33
C LYS A 62 38.13 -26.64 -62.57
N HIS A 63 38.27 -27.97 -62.46
CA HIS A 63 39.48 -28.81 -62.34
C HIS A 63 40.79 -28.21 -61.79
N THR A 64 41.36 -28.84 -60.75
CA THR A 64 42.51 -29.78 -60.86
C THR A 64 42.86 -30.44 -59.51
N LYS A 65 43.35 -31.68 -59.57
CA LYS A 65 43.77 -32.53 -58.45
C LYS A 65 45.08 -32.03 -57.81
N ALA A 66 45.18 -32.04 -56.49
CA ALA A 66 46.40 -32.37 -55.75
C ALA A 66 46.11 -32.73 -54.28
N HIS A 67 47.05 -33.43 -53.67
CA HIS A 67 46.97 -34.28 -52.49
C HIS A 67 47.56 -33.60 -51.23
N HIS A 68 47.20 -34.13 -50.05
CA HIS A 68 47.91 -34.10 -48.76
C HIS A 68 47.97 -32.84 -47.84
N THR A 69 47.42 -33.06 -46.62
CA THR A 69 48.04 -32.90 -45.27
C THR A 69 48.24 -31.51 -44.62
N THR A 70 47.52 -31.35 -43.50
CA THR A 70 47.83 -30.71 -42.19
C THR A 70 48.58 -29.36 -42.14
N SER A 71 47.94 -28.32 -41.59
CA SER A 71 48.20 -27.78 -40.23
C SER A 71 47.61 -26.36 -40.03
N THR A 72 46.99 -26.17 -38.86
CA THR A 72 46.82 -24.96 -38.00
C THR A 72 46.88 -23.55 -38.59
N THR A 73 45.85 -22.72 -38.35
CA THR A 73 46.03 -21.31 -37.90
C THR A 73 44.75 -20.69 -37.37
N THR A 74 44.83 -20.13 -36.16
CA THR A 74 43.84 -19.23 -35.56
C THR A 74 43.95 -17.86 -36.24
N ALA A 75 42.82 -17.30 -36.70
CA ALA A 75 42.74 -15.89 -37.10
C ALA A 75 41.44 -15.29 -36.56
N ALA A 76 41.59 -14.24 -35.74
CA ALA A 76 40.51 -13.37 -35.30
C ALA A 76 40.11 -12.43 -36.45
N ILE A 77 38.81 -12.23 -36.67
CA ILE A 77 38.29 -11.25 -37.62
C ILE A 77 37.56 -10.16 -36.83
N THR A 78 38.10 -8.95 -36.95
CA THR A 78 37.52 -7.68 -36.52
C THR A 78 36.48 -7.22 -37.54
N THR A 79 35.31 -6.78 -37.08
CA THR A 79 34.32 -6.10 -37.93
C THR A 79 34.04 -4.70 -37.38
N THR A 80 34.33 -3.70 -38.21
CA THR A 80 34.05 -2.28 -38.04
C THR A 80 32.66 -1.93 -38.59
N VAL A 81 31.89 -1.10 -37.88
CA VAL A 81 30.71 -0.42 -38.41
C VAL A 81 30.96 1.09 -38.35
N SER A 82 30.78 1.77 -39.49
CA SER A 82 30.90 3.22 -39.65
C SER A 82 29.58 3.91 -39.38
N GLU A 83 29.61 4.97 -38.58
CA GLU A 83 28.59 6.02 -38.56
C GLU A 83 29.17 7.31 -39.18
N THR A 84 28.45 7.86 -40.16
CA THR A 84 28.68 9.19 -40.73
C THR A 84 27.82 10.20 -39.98
N ALA A 85 28.44 11.19 -39.33
CA ALA A 85 27.80 12.43 -38.92
C ALA A 85 28.52 13.62 -39.56
N SER A 86 27.75 14.45 -40.27
CA SER A 86 28.21 15.68 -40.93
C SER A 86 28.05 16.90 -40.01
N SER A 87 28.90 17.89 -40.26
CA SER A 87 29.37 18.93 -39.35
C SER A 87 28.57 20.25 -39.41
N SER A 88 28.65 21.06 -38.36
CA SER A 88 28.60 22.53 -38.42
C SER A 88 29.25 23.13 -37.16
N SER A 89 30.33 23.89 -37.37
CA SER A 89 31.24 24.49 -36.39
C SER A 89 31.09 26.01 -36.32
N VAL A 90 31.27 26.64 -35.14
CA VAL A 90 31.93 27.97 -35.00
C VAL A 90 32.68 28.06 -33.67
N ALA A 91 33.80 28.79 -33.67
CA ALA A 91 34.96 28.69 -32.80
C ALA A 91 35.06 29.71 -31.61
N VAL A 92 35.71 29.23 -30.54
CA VAL A 92 36.75 29.78 -29.63
C VAL A 92 36.85 31.28 -29.31
N ALA A 93 36.92 31.61 -28.01
CA ALA A 93 37.78 32.65 -27.44
C ALA A 93 38.31 32.24 -26.05
N GLU A 94 39.54 32.65 -25.74
CA GLU A 94 40.47 32.16 -24.71
C GLU A 94 40.42 32.92 -23.36
N LEU A 95 41.08 32.34 -22.34
CA LEU A 95 41.14 32.64 -20.90
C LEU A 95 41.77 34.01 -20.52
N PRO A 96 41.74 34.41 -19.22
CA PRO A 96 42.89 34.09 -18.37
C PRO A 96 42.58 33.63 -16.93
N ALA A 97 43.62 33.05 -16.32
CA ALA A 97 43.70 32.45 -15.00
C ALA A 97 43.79 33.45 -13.83
N VAL A 98 43.42 33.00 -12.62
CA VAL A 98 43.98 33.49 -11.34
C VAL A 98 44.04 32.37 -10.29
N SER A 99 45.09 32.43 -9.49
CA SER A 99 45.66 31.37 -8.66
C SER A 99 45.20 31.39 -7.18
N SER A 100 45.10 30.19 -6.60
CA SER A 100 45.56 29.71 -5.28
C SER A 100 45.43 30.55 -3.98
N SER A 101 44.82 29.94 -2.94
CA SER A 101 45.37 29.76 -1.56
C SER A 101 44.36 28.91 -0.75
N SER A 102 44.61 27.64 -0.39
CA SER A 102 45.44 27.04 0.67
C SER A 102 45.10 27.44 2.12
N SER A 103 44.43 26.55 2.86
CA SER A 103 44.73 26.26 4.27
C SER A 103 44.30 24.84 4.66
N SER A 104 45.30 23.97 4.87
CA SER A 104 45.30 22.77 5.72
C SER A 104 45.04 23.18 7.19
N ALA A 105 44.78 22.36 8.20
CA ALA A 105 44.56 20.95 8.50
C ALA A 105 43.84 20.95 9.87
N SER A 106 43.20 19.89 10.37
CA SER A 106 43.93 18.93 11.22
C SER A 106 43.04 17.75 11.58
N SER A 107 43.66 16.60 11.45
CA SER A 107 43.26 15.26 11.85
C SER A 107 43.18 15.13 13.38
N SER A 108 42.32 14.25 13.87
CA SER A 108 42.53 13.57 15.14
C SER A 108 41.97 12.16 15.04
N SER A 109 42.87 11.19 15.23
CA SER A 109 42.61 9.76 15.17
C SER A 109 42.76 9.13 16.55
N VAL A 110 41.93 8.10 16.76
CA VAL A 110 42.02 6.92 17.63
C VAL A 110 42.07 7.07 19.16
N ALA A 111 41.10 6.41 19.81
CA ALA A 111 41.40 5.33 20.76
C ALA A 111 40.18 4.40 20.92
N ALA A 112 40.36 3.14 20.54
CA ALA A 112 39.51 2.03 20.97
C ALA A 112 39.89 1.68 22.42
N VAL A 113 38.89 1.50 23.29
CA VAL A 113 39.05 0.88 24.60
C VAL A 113 37.91 -0.13 24.76
N SER A 114 38.29 -1.39 25.01
CA SER A 114 37.39 -2.48 25.32
C SER A 114 37.54 -2.89 26.79
N ILE A 115 36.39 -3.31 27.35
CA ILE A 115 36.12 -4.15 28.52
C ILE A 115 36.28 -3.52 29.91
N GLU A 116 35.14 -3.43 30.62
CA GLU A 116 34.99 -3.97 31.97
C GLU A 116 33.62 -4.66 32.10
N ILE A 117 33.66 -5.90 32.60
CA ILE A 117 32.52 -6.76 32.93
C ILE A 117 32.15 -6.43 34.37
N SER A 118 30.89 -6.05 34.62
CA SER A 118 30.36 -5.98 35.99
C SER A 118 29.38 -7.11 36.23
N SER A 119 29.82 -8.04 37.07
CA SER A 119 29.07 -9.16 37.63
C SER A 119 28.16 -8.72 38.78
N SER A 120 27.11 -9.52 38.99
CA SER A 120 26.45 -9.81 40.27
C SER A 120 25.06 -9.22 40.50
N ALA A 121 24.05 -10.04 40.23
CA ALA A 121 22.94 -10.23 41.17
C ALA A 121 22.51 -11.70 41.11
N ALA A 122 22.80 -12.43 42.18
CA ALA A 122 22.43 -13.82 42.39
C ALA A 122 20.91 -13.92 42.59
N VAL A 123 20.23 -14.72 41.77
CA VAL A 123 18.87 -15.20 42.06
C VAL A 123 19.01 -16.51 42.83
N VAL A 124 18.58 -16.48 44.08
CA VAL A 124 18.54 -17.63 44.98
C VAL A 124 17.49 -18.62 44.47
N VAL A 125 17.93 -19.83 44.12
CA VAL A 125 17.07 -20.99 43.90
C VAL A 125 16.99 -21.77 45.20
N ALA A 126 15.77 -22.07 45.66
CA ALA A 126 15.48 -23.05 46.71
C ALA A 126 14.05 -23.60 46.49
N PRO A 127 13.68 -24.78 47.04
CA PRO A 127 13.62 -26.01 46.28
C PRO A 127 12.21 -26.54 46.07
N THR A 128 12.14 -27.47 45.11
CA THR A 128 11.10 -28.47 44.87
C THR A 128 10.63 -29.16 46.15
N THR A 129 9.31 -29.20 46.33
CA THR A 129 8.65 -30.23 47.15
C THR A 129 7.67 -31.00 46.29
N ALA A 130 7.95 -32.29 46.16
CA ALA A 130 7.06 -33.27 45.57
C ALA A 130 5.91 -33.56 46.54
N ALA A 131 4.68 -33.56 46.03
CA ALA A 131 3.54 -34.19 46.70
C ALA A 131 2.78 -35.00 45.64
N ALA A 132 2.95 -36.31 45.73
CA ALA A 132 2.15 -37.30 45.03
C ALA A 132 0.73 -37.33 45.61
N VAL A 133 -0.29 -37.26 44.76
CA VAL A 133 -1.64 -37.72 45.12
C VAL A 133 -2.26 -38.49 43.95
N GLN A 134 -2.21 -39.80 44.13
CA GLN A 134 -3.19 -40.85 43.82
C GLN A 134 -4.15 -40.67 42.64
N THR A 135 -3.94 -41.57 41.70
CA THR A 135 -4.85 -42.09 40.70
C THR A 135 -6.04 -42.78 41.36
N THR A 136 -7.26 -42.36 41.04
CA THR A 136 -8.46 -43.20 41.19
C THR A 136 -9.10 -43.38 39.82
N PHE A 137 -8.99 -44.61 39.31
CA PHE A 137 -9.74 -45.08 38.16
C PHE A 137 -11.21 -45.24 38.55
N ALA A 138 -12.10 -44.53 37.85
CA ALA A 138 -13.52 -44.85 37.82
C ALA A 138 -13.92 -45.10 36.36
N THR A 139 -14.13 -46.38 36.06
CA THR A 139 -14.79 -46.89 34.88
C THR A 139 -16.22 -46.37 34.79
N SER A 140 -16.62 -45.78 33.67
CA SER A 140 -18.03 -45.86 33.25
C SER A 140 -18.18 -45.74 31.75
N ALA A 141 -19.16 -46.49 31.26
CA ALA A 141 -19.30 -46.95 29.89
C ALA A 141 -19.78 -45.85 28.92
N LYS A 142 -19.37 -46.05 27.67
CA LYS A 142 -19.81 -45.39 26.45
C LYS A 142 -21.34 -45.44 26.31
N ALA A 143 -21.99 -44.29 26.38
CA ALA A 143 -23.32 -44.07 25.81
C ALA A 143 -23.19 -43.08 24.65
N SER A 144 -23.46 -43.56 23.44
CA SER A 144 -23.44 -42.78 22.21
C SER A 144 -24.75 -42.00 22.11
N SER A 145 -24.73 -40.70 22.39
CA SER A 145 -25.83 -39.80 22.07
C SER A 145 -25.40 -38.89 20.92
N THR A 146 -25.94 -39.16 19.74
CA THR A 146 -25.90 -38.30 18.56
C THR A 146 -26.68 -37.01 18.85
N SER A 147 -25.96 -35.96 19.26
CA SER A 147 -26.50 -34.60 19.27
C SER A 147 -26.16 -33.96 17.94
N SER A 148 -27.13 -33.91 17.03
CA SER A 148 -27.10 -33.04 15.86
C SER A 148 -27.00 -31.60 16.35
N ALA A 149 -25.81 -31.02 16.31
CA ALA A 149 -25.64 -29.60 16.49
C ALA A 149 -26.29 -28.90 15.29
N ALA A 150 -27.46 -28.30 15.54
CA ALA A 150 -28.08 -27.38 14.61
C ALA A 150 -27.06 -26.29 14.31
N VAL A 151 -26.63 -26.23 13.04
CA VAL A 151 -25.82 -25.13 12.53
C VAL A 151 -26.72 -23.91 12.63
N ALA A 152 -26.49 -23.08 13.64
CA ALA A 152 -27.07 -21.76 13.69
C ALA A 152 -26.49 -21.00 12.50
N SER A 153 -27.26 -20.91 11.41
CA SER A 153 -27.05 -19.90 10.39
C SER A 153 -27.12 -18.56 11.09
N SER A 154 -25.96 -18.01 11.43
CA SER A 154 -25.83 -16.60 11.69
C SER A 154 -26.22 -15.89 10.40
N THR A 155 -27.47 -15.46 10.31
CA THR A 155 -27.86 -14.35 9.45
C THR A 155 -27.04 -13.15 9.92
N SER A 156 -25.81 -13.03 9.44
CA SER A 156 -25.16 -11.73 9.36
C SER A 156 -26.11 -10.89 8.52
N SER A 157 -26.67 -9.84 9.11
CA SER A 157 -27.17 -8.74 8.31
C SER A 157 -25.97 -8.31 7.48
N SER A 158 -25.91 -8.70 6.21
CA SER A 158 -24.76 -8.41 5.35
C SER A 158 -24.74 -6.90 5.14
N THR A 159 -24.05 -6.18 5.99
CA THR A 159 -23.61 -4.81 5.70
C THR A 159 -22.88 -4.90 4.38
N GLY A 160 -23.29 -4.12 3.37
CA GLY A 160 -22.72 -4.26 2.03
C GLY A 160 -21.20 -4.06 2.03
N LYS A 161 -20.49 -4.74 1.13
CA LYS A 161 -19.02 -4.73 1.10
C LYS A 161 -18.45 -3.44 0.49
N ARG A 162 -19.29 -2.61 -0.13
CA ARG A 162 -18.87 -1.47 -0.94
C ARG A 162 -18.43 -0.30 -0.09
N GLY A 163 -17.31 0.28 -0.49
CA GLY A 163 -16.71 1.45 0.11
C GLY A 163 -16.75 2.65 -0.81
N LEU A 164 -16.67 3.84 -0.24
CA LEU A 164 -16.46 5.08 -0.97
C LEU A 164 -15.01 5.55 -0.74
N ALA A 165 -14.17 5.47 -1.78
CA ALA A 165 -12.89 6.17 -1.83
C ALA A 165 -13.17 7.63 -2.26
N TYR A 166 -12.69 8.64 -1.54
CA TYR A 166 -13.07 10.04 -1.83
C TYR A 166 -11.99 11.06 -1.46
N ASN A 167 -11.99 12.21 -2.13
CA ASN A 167 -11.22 13.38 -1.67
C ASN A 167 -12.13 14.44 -1.03
N SER A 168 -13.37 14.56 -1.53
CA SER A 168 -14.33 15.59 -1.12
C SER A 168 -15.56 14.94 -0.48
N ALA A 169 -15.69 15.06 0.84
CA ALA A 169 -16.79 14.45 1.60
C ALA A 169 -18.18 14.96 1.16
N ASP A 170 -18.27 16.20 0.69
CA ASP A 170 -19.51 16.84 0.26
C ASP A 170 -20.20 16.10 -0.90
N LEU A 171 -19.41 15.43 -1.76
CA LEU A 171 -19.91 14.64 -2.88
C LEU A 171 -20.68 13.40 -2.41
N LEU A 172 -20.35 12.87 -1.23
CA LEU A 172 -20.82 11.55 -0.80
C LEU A 172 -22.29 11.50 -0.47
N SER A 173 -22.94 12.65 -0.22
CA SER A 173 -24.38 12.71 -0.03
C SER A 173 -25.19 12.17 -1.22
N GLY A 174 -24.60 12.09 -2.42
CA GLY A 174 -25.16 11.41 -3.59
C GLY A 174 -25.40 9.90 -3.39
N PHE A 175 -24.73 9.28 -2.42
CA PHE A 175 -24.89 7.87 -2.06
C PHE A 175 -25.78 7.65 -0.83
N SER A 176 -26.48 8.68 -0.36
CA SER A 176 -27.36 8.57 0.81
C SER A 176 -28.44 7.49 0.60
N GLY A 177 -28.63 6.62 1.60
CA GLY A 177 -29.62 5.54 1.56
C GLY A 177 -29.20 4.27 0.80
N MET A 178 -28.00 4.23 0.23
CA MET A 178 -27.50 3.06 -0.50
C MET A 178 -27.01 1.97 0.46
N SER A 179 -27.84 0.95 0.69
CA SER A 179 -27.57 -0.13 1.66
C SER A 179 -26.34 -1.00 1.36
N GLN A 180 -25.88 -1.01 0.10
CA GLN A 180 -24.66 -1.73 -0.31
C GLN A 180 -23.37 -1.02 0.14
N ILE A 181 -23.46 0.27 0.47
CA ILE A 181 -22.32 1.09 0.89
C ILE A 181 -22.29 1.14 2.42
N SER A 182 -21.19 0.68 3.02
CA SER A 182 -21.07 0.58 4.48
C SER A 182 -19.84 1.28 5.06
N TRP A 183 -18.89 1.70 4.23
CA TRP A 183 -17.65 2.32 4.70
C TRP A 183 -17.10 3.33 3.69
N ALA A 184 -16.19 4.19 4.14
CA ALA A 184 -15.53 5.18 3.31
C ALA A 184 -14.12 5.48 3.83
N TYR A 185 -13.24 5.90 2.92
CA TYR A 185 -11.91 6.39 3.26
C TYR A 185 -11.42 7.41 2.22
N ASN A 186 -10.43 8.22 2.61
CA ASN A 186 -9.95 9.35 1.81
C ASN A 186 -8.43 9.47 1.79
N TRP A 187 -7.72 8.36 1.94
CA TRP A 187 -6.25 8.31 2.07
C TRP A 187 -5.67 9.09 3.25
N GLY A 188 -6.52 9.70 4.09
CA GLY A 188 -6.13 10.49 5.25
C GLY A 188 -6.42 9.79 6.56
N SER A 189 -5.99 10.43 7.65
CA SER A 189 -6.28 10.01 9.02
C SER A 189 -7.57 10.62 9.60
N SER A 190 -8.18 11.57 8.88
CA SER A 190 -9.41 12.28 9.28
C SER A 190 -10.46 12.23 8.17
N SER A 191 -11.73 12.11 8.56
CA SER A 191 -12.86 11.97 7.64
C SER A 191 -13.12 13.19 6.76
N SER A 192 -12.51 14.34 7.07
CA SER A 192 -12.66 15.57 6.30
C SER A 192 -14.13 15.95 6.04
N GLY A 193 -15.01 15.71 7.02
CA GLY A 193 -16.43 16.10 6.97
C GLY A 193 -17.39 15.03 6.45
N LEU A 194 -17.02 13.74 6.41
CA LEU A 194 -17.97 12.67 6.08
C LEU A 194 -19.23 12.76 6.96
N SER A 195 -20.39 12.86 6.32
CA SER A 195 -21.69 13.07 6.98
C SER A 195 -22.71 11.96 6.70
N LEU A 196 -22.34 10.94 5.92
CA LEU A 196 -23.23 9.81 5.63
C LEU A 196 -23.48 8.96 6.88
N SER A 197 -24.73 8.92 7.32
CA SER A 197 -25.17 7.99 8.36
C SER A 197 -25.04 6.54 7.89
N ASN A 198 -24.64 5.63 8.78
CA ASN A 198 -24.39 4.20 8.51
C ASN A 198 -23.17 3.88 7.63
N VAL A 199 -22.31 4.86 7.37
CA VAL A 199 -21.03 4.66 6.67
C VAL A 199 -19.88 4.84 7.67
N GLU A 200 -19.12 3.79 7.91
CA GLU A 200 -17.93 3.82 8.74
C GLU A 200 -16.80 4.58 8.02
N TYR A 201 -16.26 5.64 8.63
CA TYR A 201 -14.98 6.18 8.18
C TYR A 201 -13.83 5.29 8.65
N VAL A 202 -12.94 4.90 7.73
CA VAL A 202 -11.74 4.10 8.00
C VAL A 202 -10.50 4.97 7.80
N PRO A 203 -9.81 5.40 8.88
CA PRO A 203 -8.56 6.14 8.79
C PRO A 203 -7.45 5.34 8.14
N LEU A 204 -6.58 6.03 7.41
CA LEU A 204 -5.40 5.45 6.77
C LEU A 204 -4.14 6.22 7.21
N LEU A 205 -3.15 5.48 7.71
CA LEU A 205 -1.80 6.00 7.91
C LEU A 205 -1.04 5.91 6.59
N TRP A 206 -0.95 7.01 5.86
CA TRP A 206 -0.51 6.99 4.47
C TRP A 206 0.95 6.59 4.27
N GLY A 207 1.84 7.07 5.13
CA GLY A 207 3.28 6.76 5.06
C GLY A 207 3.99 7.05 6.37
N LEU A 208 5.33 7.01 6.36
CA LEU A 208 6.15 7.12 7.57
C LEU A 208 6.77 8.50 7.81
N SER A 209 6.58 9.46 6.90
CA SER A 209 7.03 10.82 7.15
C SER A 209 6.28 11.44 8.34
N SER A 210 6.91 12.39 9.04
CA SER A 210 6.34 13.05 10.22
C SER A 210 5.00 13.74 9.93
N THR A 211 4.78 14.18 8.69
CA THR A 211 3.50 14.71 8.21
C THR A 211 2.33 13.75 8.47
N PHE A 212 2.54 12.45 8.30
CA PHE A 212 1.49 11.44 8.51
C PHE A 212 1.51 10.88 9.94
N THR A 213 2.71 10.62 10.47
CA THR A 213 2.85 9.90 11.75
C THR A 213 2.60 10.76 12.98
N SER A 214 2.84 12.08 12.93
CA SER A 214 2.71 12.95 14.11
C SER A 214 1.27 13.05 14.63
N ALA A 215 0.30 13.13 13.72
CA ALA A 215 -1.13 13.21 14.09
C ALA A 215 -1.78 11.84 14.26
N TRP A 216 -1.14 10.77 13.79
CA TRP A 216 -1.75 9.44 13.67
C TRP A 216 -2.29 8.87 15.00
N PRO A 217 -1.54 8.87 16.12
CA PRO A 217 -2.04 8.26 17.35
C PRO A 217 -3.34 8.90 17.86
N ALA A 218 -3.43 10.23 17.77
CA ALA A 218 -4.61 10.98 18.17
C ALA A 218 -5.76 10.77 17.18
N ALA A 219 -5.48 10.82 15.88
CA ALA A 219 -6.49 10.64 14.83
C ALA A 219 -7.11 9.23 14.86
N ALA A 220 -6.28 8.18 14.95
CA ALA A 220 -6.74 6.79 15.04
C ALA A 220 -7.57 6.56 16.33
N SER A 221 -7.12 7.07 17.48
CA SER A 221 -7.89 6.98 18.73
C SER A 221 -9.24 7.70 18.64
N SER A 222 -9.26 8.89 18.04
CA SER A 222 -10.49 9.67 17.85
C SER A 222 -11.47 8.96 16.91
N ALA A 223 -10.98 8.36 15.83
CA ALA A 223 -11.80 7.60 14.90
C ALA A 223 -12.39 6.36 15.54
N ILE A 224 -11.61 5.59 16.31
CA ILE A 224 -12.09 4.43 17.08
C ILE A 224 -13.17 4.86 18.07
N ALA A 225 -12.94 5.94 18.83
CA ALA A 225 -13.93 6.49 19.75
C ALA A 225 -15.21 6.95 19.05
N SER A 226 -15.12 7.31 17.77
CA SER A 226 -16.26 7.70 16.92
C SER A 226 -16.91 6.53 16.18
N GLY A 227 -16.52 5.29 16.48
CA GLY A 227 -17.12 4.07 15.93
C GLY A 227 -16.36 3.42 14.78
N SER A 228 -15.18 3.92 14.41
CA SER A 228 -14.31 3.22 13.45
C SER A 228 -13.82 1.91 14.07
N THR A 229 -14.03 0.82 13.36
CA THR A 229 -13.65 -0.55 13.74
C THR A 229 -12.41 -1.04 12.98
N HIS A 230 -11.93 -0.28 12.01
CA HIS A 230 -10.77 -0.61 11.18
C HIS A 230 -9.79 0.55 11.07
N LEU A 231 -8.51 0.23 10.90
CA LEU A 231 -7.45 1.17 10.55
C LEU A 231 -6.62 0.59 9.41
N MET A 232 -6.30 1.42 8.41
CA MET A 232 -5.47 1.03 7.27
C MET A 232 -4.06 1.59 7.41
N SER A 233 -3.08 0.86 6.87
CA SER A 233 -1.69 1.29 6.82
C SER A 233 -1.23 1.49 5.38
N PHE A 234 0.03 1.91 5.25
CA PHE A 234 0.65 2.66 4.16
C PHE A 234 0.08 2.43 2.75
N ASN A 235 -0.14 3.53 2.04
CA ASN A 235 -0.65 3.52 0.68
C ASN A 235 0.48 3.31 -0.33
N GLU A 236 0.43 2.20 -1.06
CA GLU A 236 1.35 1.83 -2.15
C GLU A 236 2.81 2.06 -1.77
N PRO A 237 3.28 1.47 -0.65
CA PRO A 237 4.67 1.63 -0.24
C PRO A 237 5.64 1.01 -1.26
N ASP A 238 5.15 0.12 -2.10
CA ASP A 238 5.87 -0.50 -3.20
C ASP A 238 6.07 0.42 -4.42
N LEU A 239 5.40 1.57 -4.48
CA LEU A 239 5.50 2.52 -5.60
C LEU A 239 6.23 3.80 -5.20
N ALA A 240 7.28 4.15 -5.95
CA ALA A 240 8.16 5.30 -5.64
C ALA A 240 7.43 6.66 -5.62
N ALA A 241 6.38 6.81 -6.42
CA ALA A 241 5.56 8.02 -6.49
C ALA A 241 4.54 8.16 -5.35
N GLN A 242 4.44 7.14 -4.48
CA GLN A 242 3.47 7.06 -3.39
C GLN A 242 4.21 7.09 -2.04
N SER A 243 3.84 6.24 -1.08
CA SER A 243 4.48 6.30 0.23
C SER A 243 5.95 5.86 0.20
N ASN A 244 6.34 5.05 -0.81
CA ASN A 244 7.73 4.69 -1.11
C ASN A 244 8.51 4.22 0.12
N ILE A 245 8.14 3.06 0.65
CA ILE A 245 8.68 2.51 1.89
C ILE A 245 9.14 1.08 1.62
N GLY A 246 10.40 0.75 1.91
CA GLY A 246 10.87 -0.64 1.85
C GLY A 246 10.09 -1.56 2.81
N TYR A 247 9.88 -2.83 2.44
CA TYR A 247 9.05 -3.75 3.22
C TYR A 247 9.50 -3.92 4.69
N ALA A 248 10.80 -3.82 4.97
CA ALA A 248 11.35 -3.94 6.32
C ALA A 248 11.04 -2.68 7.16
N ASP A 249 11.17 -1.49 6.57
CA ASP A 249 10.82 -0.23 7.22
C ASP A 249 9.31 -0.13 7.43
N ALA A 250 8.51 -0.62 6.48
CA ALA A 250 7.08 -0.73 6.65
C ALA A 250 6.72 -1.66 7.82
N ALA A 251 7.40 -2.80 7.99
CA ALA A 251 7.16 -3.68 9.14
C ALA A 251 7.50 -3.00 10.48
N ALA A 252 8.64 -2.30 10.56
CA ALA A 252 9.02 -1.53 11.76
C ALA A 252 8.03 -0.38 12.04
N GLY A 253 7.61 0.33 10.99
CA GLY A 253 6.60 1.38 11.06
C GLY A 253 5.23 0.84 11.51
N PHE A 254 4.82 -0.33 11.02
CA PHE A 254 3.58 -0.98 11.44
C PHE A 254 3.61 -1.32 12.93
N LEU A 255 4.71 -1.91 13.42
CA LEU A 255 4.90 -2.18 14.86
C LEU A 255 4.85 -0.90 15.70
N THR A 256 5.37 0.20 15.18
CA THR A 256 5.42 1.48 15.90
C THR A 256 4.06 2.17 15.93
N TYR A 257 3.38 2.25 14.79
CA TYR A 257 2.22 3.13 14.61
C TYR A 257 0.87 2.41 14.52
N MET A 258 0.85 1.14 14.08
CA MET A 258 -0.41 0.37 13.94
C MET A 258 -0.62 -0.57 15.11
N GLN A 259 0.41 -1.31 15.53
CA GLN A 259 0.33 -2.31 16.60
C GLN A 259 -0.26 -1.80 17.93
N PRO A 260 -0.06 -0.53 18.37
CA PRO A 260 -0.70 0.00 19.58
C PRO A 260 -2.25 -0.01 19.57
N PHE A 261 -2.85 -0.20 18.39
CA PHE A 261 -4.29 -0.28 18.17
C PHE A 261 -4.81 -1.73 18.02
N ALA A 262 -3.94 -2.73 18.05
CA ALA A 262 -4.33 -4.13 18.00
C ALA A 262 -5.31 -4.46 19.16
N GLY A 263 -6.42 -5.12 18.83
CA GLY A 263 -7.49 -5.42 19.78
C GLY A 263 -8.45 -4.26 20.08
N LYS A 264 -8.15 -3.03 19.62
CA LYS A 264 -9.07 -1.88 19.67
C LYS A 264 -9.76 -1.65 18.32
N ALA A 265 -9.05 -1.95 17.23
CA ALA A 265 -9.56 -1.97 15.87
C ALA A 265 -8.89 -3.11 15.09
N LYS A 266 -9.48 -3.46 13.94
CA LYS A 266 -8.88 -4.36 12.95
C LYS A 266 -7.82 -3.62 12.15
N LEU A 267 -6.64 -4.20 12.02
CA LEU A 267 -5.50 -3.54 11.38
C LEU A 267 -5.24 -4.12 9.98
N GLY A 268 -5.25 -3.26 8.97
CA GLY A 268 -4.98 -3.61 7.59
C GLY A 268 -3.51 -3.54 7.24
N SER A 269 -3.01 -4.51 6.45
CA SER A 269 -1.70 -4.43 5.82
C SER A 269 -1.51 -3.13 5.02
N PRO A 270 -0.29 -2.78 4.63
CA PRO A 270 -0.08 -1.79 3.60
C PRO A 270 -0.82 -2.21 2.32
N ALA A 271 -1.38 -1.24 1.61
CA ALA A 271 -2.11 -1.47 0.36
C ALA A 271 -1.12 -1.44 -0.81
N VAL A 272 -0.84 -2.61 -1.40
CA VAL A 272 0.14 -2.72 -2.50
C VAL A 272 -0.50 -2.54 -3.87
N THR A 273 0.26 -2.07 -4.85
CA THR A 273 -0.17 -1.99 -6.26
C THR A 273 -0.37 -3.39 -6.88
N ASN A 274 -0.90 -3.47 -8.10
CA ASN A 274 -0.84 -4.67 -8.94
C ASN A 274 0.42 -4.73 -9.83
N GLY A 275 1.50 -4.04 -9.44
CA GLY A 275 2.77 -4.04 -10.15
C GLY A 275 3.53 -5.37 -10.03
N GLY A 276 4.33 -5.68 -11.05
CA GLY A 276 5.22 -6.84 -11.07
C GLY A 276 6.34 -6.76 -10.01
N SER A 277 6.99 -7.89 -9.75
CA SER A 277 8.12 -7.96 -8.80
C SER A 277 9.19 -6.90 -9.12
N PRO A 278 9.71 -6.17 -8.11
CA PRO A 278 9.57 -6.42 -6.67
C PRO A 278 8.33 -5.79 -6.00
N MET A 279 7.44 -5.14 -6.76
CA MET A 279 6.24 -4.49 -6.25
C MET A 279 5.11 -5.50 -5.98
N GLY A 280 3.92 -4.99 -5.64
CA GLY A 280 2.69 -5.76 -5.54
C GLY A 280 2.78 -6.95 -4.59
N LEU A 281 2.35 -8.11 -5.06
CA LEU A 281 2.26 -9.31 -4.21
C LEU A 281 3.63 -9.81 -3.72
N THR A 282 4.72 -9.45 -4.39
CA THR A 282 6.08 -9.76 -3.92
C THR A 282 6.43 -8.91 -2.70
N TYR A 283 6.17 -7.60 -2.78
CA TYR A 283 6.31 -6.69 -1.65
C TYR A 283 5.47 -7.16 -0.46
N LEU A 284 4.19 -7.48 -0.70
CA LEU A 284 3.25 -7.91 0.34
C LEU A 284 3.76 -9.14 1.10
N LYS A 285 4.22 -10.17 0.38
CA LYS A 285 4.79 -11.39 1.00
C LYS A 285 6.01 -11.06 1.85
N ASN A 286 6.90 -10.21 1.34
CA ASN A 286 8.10 -9.79 2.07
C ASN A 286 7.76 -9.00 3.34
N PHE A 287 6.79 -8.09 3.26
CA PHE A 287 6.28 -7.35 4.42
C PHE A 287 5.69 -8.29 5.47
N ILE A 288 4.79 -9.20 5.09
CA ILE A 288 4.18 -10.15 6.03
C ILE A 288 5.23 -11.01 6.72
N ASN A 289 6.24 -11.49 5.97
CA ASN A 289 7.35 -12.27 6.52
C ASN A 289 8.22 -11.46 7.48
N ALA A 290 8.47 -10.18 7.19
CA ALA A 290 9.23 -9.28 8.06
C ALA A 290 8.46 -8.88 9.33
N CYS A 291 7.12 -8.86 9.27
CA CYS A 291 6.22 -8.43 10.34
C CYS A 291 5.65 -9.62 11.14
N SER A 292 6.48 -10.61 11.51
CA SER A 292 6.01 -11.86 12.13
C SER A 292 5.33 -11.69 13.49
N SER A 293 5.60 -10.59 14.21
CA SER A 293 4.95 -10.23 15.48
C SER A 293 3.75 -9.28 15.31
N CYS A 294 3.43 -8.88 14.08
CA CYS A 294 2.39 -7.90 13.82
C CYS A 294 1.00 -8.53 13.84
N THR A 295 0.04 -7.79 14.40
CA THR A 295 -1.37 -8.10 14.26
C THR A 295 -1.86 -7.53 12.94
N ILE A 296 -1.98 -8.38 11.92
CA ILE A 296 -2.56 -8.04 10.62
C ILE A 296 -3.88 -8.80 10.50
N ASP A 297 -5.00 -8.09 10.60
CA ASP A 297 -6.34 -8.67 10.58
C ASP A 297 -6.90 -8.83 9.17
N PHE A 298 -6.52 -7.93 8.25
CA PHE A 298 -6.93 -7.96 6.85
C PHE A 298 -5.80 -7.46 5.93
N VAL A 299 -5.88 -7.80 4.65
CA VAL A 299 -4.88 -7.45 3.64
C VAL A 299 -5.50 -6.49 2.64
N ALA A 300 -4.84 -5.36 2.40
CA ALA A 300 -5.26 -4.37 1.43
C ALA A 300 -4.47 -4.52 0.12
N ILE A 301 -5.16 -4.39 -1.01
CA ILE A 301 -4.56 -4.38 -2.35
C ILE A 301 -5.24 -3.36 -3.25
N HIS A 302 -4.50 -2.90 -4.26
CA HIS A 302 -4.99 -2.11 -5.37
C HIS A 302 -4.91 -2.88 -6.69
N TRP A 303 -5.77 -2.54 -7.62
CA TRP A 303 -5.73 -3.06 -8.98
C TRP A 303 -6.15 -2.01 -10.01
N TYR A 304 -5.34 -1.84 -11.06
CA TYR A 304 -5.72 -1.04 -12.22
C TYR A 304 -5.25 -1.71 -13.51
N ASP A 305 -6.17 -1.81 -14.48
CA ASP A 305 -5.89 -2.32 -15.82
C ASP A 305 -7.03 -1.94 -16.79
N SER A 306 -7.00 -2.40 -18.04
CA SER A 306 -8.09 -2.32 -19.00
C SER A 306 -9.41 -2.87 -18.44
N ALA A 307 -10.52 -2.20 -18.79
CA ALA A 307 -11.88 -2.68 -18.49
C ALA A 307 -12.19 -4.07 -19.07
N THR A 308 -11.46 -4.49 -20.11
CA THR A 308 -11.63 -5.84 -20.70
C THR A 308 -10.90 -6.94 -19.94
N ASN A 309 -10.00 -6.60 -19.00
CA ASN A 309 -9.16 -7.54 -18.26
C ASN A 309 -9.86 -8.09 -16.99
N ILE A 310 -11.12 -8.50 -17.12
CA ILE A 310 -11.94 -9.05 -16.02
C ILE A 310 -11.31 -10.31 -15.42
N GLU A 311 -10.80 -11.20 -16.26
CA GLU A 311 -10.21 -12.46 -15.80
C GLU A 311 -8.90 -12.22 -15.04
N TYR A 312 -8.09 -11.25 -15.48
CA TYR A 312 -6.91 -10.83 -14.75
C TYR A 312 -7.28 -10.26 -13.38
N PHE A 313 -8.30 -9.38 -13.30
CA PHE A 313 -8.79 -8.86 -12.02
C PHE A 313 -9.15 -9.99 -11.04
N LYS A 314 -9.95 -10.97 -11.49
CA LYS A 314 -10.38 -12.10 -10.65
C LYS A 314 -9.21 -12.95 -10.18
N ASN A 315 -8.29 -13.28 -11.08
CA ASN A 315 -7.10 -14.06 -10.76
C ASN A 315 -6.18 -13.32 -9.77
N TYR A 316 -5.94 -12.03 -10.01
CA TYR A 316 -5.13 -11.20 -9.12
C TYR A 316 -5.73 -11.14 -7.70
N VAL A 317 -7.05 -10.98 -7.58
CA VAL A 317 -7.75 -10.98 -6.28
C VAL A 317 -7.59 -12.32 -5.54
N ALA A 318 -7.65 -13.46 -6.24
CA ALA A 318 -7.42 -14.78 -5.63
C ALA A 318 -5.95 -15.01 -5.24
N GLU A 319 -5.00 -14.57 -6.08
CA GLU A 319 -3.57 -14.62 -5.79
C GLU A 319 -3.21 -13.74 -4.58
N ALA A 320 -3.79 -12.55 -4.49
CA ALA A 320 -3.61 -11.63 -3.37
C ALA A 320 -4.10 -12.21 -2.05
N TYR A 321 -5.24 -12.89 -2.04
CA TYR A 321 -5.74 -13.60 -0.87
C TYR A 321 -4.73 -14.65 -0.36
N THR A 322 -4.14 -15.41 -1.28
CA THR A 322 -3.13 -16.43 -0.96
C THR A 322 -1.82 -15.77 -0.49
N ALA A 323 -1.35 -14.75 -1.20
CA ALA A 323 -0.15 -13.98 -0.84
C ALA A 323 -0.28 -13.30 0.54
N GLY A 324 -1.49 -12.89 0.89
CA GLY A 324 -1.87 -12.29 2.17
C GLY A 324 -1.95 -13.27 3.34
N GLY A 325 -1.63 -14.56 3.13
CA GLY A 325 -1.74 -15.61 4.14
C GLY A 325 -3.20 -15.95 4.46
N ASN A 326 -4.08 -15.93 3.45
CA ASN A 326 -5.48 -16.32 3.54
C ASN A 326 -6.29 -15.47 4.53
N ARG A 327 -5.87 -14.23 4.76
CA ARG A 327 -6.59 -13.22 5.56
C ARG A 327 -7.68 -12.56 4.73
N PRO A 328 -8.77 -12.04 5.35
CA PRO A 328 -9.77 -11.26 4.64
C PRO A 328 -9.15 -10.17 3.78
N LEU A 329 -9.59 -10.07 2.52
CA LEU A 329 -9.06 -9.16 1.54
C LEU A 329 -9.92 -7.89 1.45
N TRP A 330 -9.24 -6.75 1.41
CA TRP A 330 -9.80 -5.44 1.12
C TRP A 330 -9.22 -4.94 -0.19
N ILE A 331 -10.08 -4.67 -1.17
CA ILE A 331 -9.66 -4.10 -2.44
C ILE A 331 -9.91 -2.60 -2.35
N THR A 332 -9.00 -1.89 -1.71
CA THR A 332 -9.17 -0.47 -1.32
C THR A 332 -9.14 0.47 -2.52
N GLU A 333 -8.56 0.02 -3.63
CA GLU A 333 -8.69 0.66 -4.93
C GLU A 333 -8.85 -0.42 -6.00
N PHE A 334 -9.87 -0.31 -6.83
CA PHE A 334 -9.85 -0.92 -8.16
C PHE A 334 -10.43 0.03 -9.20
N GLY A 335 -9.86 0.06 -10.40
CA GLY A 335 -10.32 0.96 -11.45
C GLY A 335 -9.81 0.56 -12.83
N CYS A 336 -10.50 1.01 -13.87
CA CYS A 336 -10.07 0.74 -15.24
C CYS A 336 -9.11 1.85 -15.74
N SER A 337 -7.88 1.52 -16.11
CA SER A 337 -6.93 2.47 -16.72
C SER A 337 -7.24 2.76 -18.19
N SER A 338 -7.98 1.87 -18.85
CA SER A 338 -8.44 2.06 -20.23
C SER A 338 -9.79 1.37 -20.49
N GLY A 339 -10.42 1.74 -21.61
CA GLY A 339 -11.76 1.28 -22.01
C GLY A 339 -12.74 2.43 -22.18
N THR A 340 -13.78 2.20 -22.98
CA THR A 340 -14.94 3.09 -23.14
C THR A 340 -15.81 3.05 -21.89
N ASP A 341 -16.64 4.08 -21.69
CA ASP A 341 -17.61 4.11 -20.57
C ASP A 341 -18.51 2.87 -20.53
N ALA A 342 -18.89 2.35 -21.70
CA ALA A 342 -19.69 1.13 -21.82
C ALA A 342 -18.93 -0.13 -21.37
N GLU A 343 -17.64 -0.24 -21.72
CA GLU A 343 -16.77 -1.34 -21.27
C GLU A 343 -16.52 -1.26 -19.76
N ILE A 344 -16.25 -0.06 -19.24
CA ILE A 344 -16.06 0.16 -17.80
C ILE A 344 -17.34 -0.18 -17.02
N ASN A 345 -18.51 0.20 -17.55
CA ASN A 345 -19.79 -0.15 -16.94
C ASN A 345 -20.04 -1.67 -16.97
N THR A 346 -19.70 -2.34 -18.08
CA THR A 346 -19.78 -3.80 -18.21
C THR A 346 -18.83 -4.51 -17.24
N PHE A 347 -17.63 -3.97 -17.05
CA PHE A 347 -16.67 -4.44 -16.05
C PHE A 347 -17.30 -4.41 -14.66
N LEU A 348 -17.87 -3.27 -14.23
CA LEU A 348 -18.53 -3.16 -12.92
C LEU A 348 -19.73 -4.10 -12.79
N GLN A 349 -20.59 -4.19 -13.79
CA GLN A 349 -21.73 -5.12 -13.80
C GLN A 349 -21.29 -6.58 -13.62
N THR A 350 -20.07 -6.91 -14.04
CA THR A 350 -19.53 -8.27 -13.92
C THR A 350 -18.80 -8.50 -12.61
N VAL A 351 -17.95 -7.56 -12.16
CA VAL A 351 -17.09 -7.79 -11.01
C VAL A 351 -17.78 -7.53 -9.68
N LEU A 352 -18.77 -6.62 -9.60
CA LEU A 352 -19.43 -6.30 -8.33
C LEU A 352 -20.19 -7.50 -7.75
N PRO A 353 -21.08 -8.19 -8.50
CA PRO A 353 -21.74 -9.40 -7.99
C PRO A 353 -20.72 -10.49 -7.62
N TRP A 354 -19.67 -10.65 -8.44
CA TRP A 354 -18.62 -11.63 -8.18
C TRP A 354 -17.88 -11.33 -6.87
N LEU A 355 -17.52 -10.07 -6.58
CA LEU A 355 -16.89 -9.66 -5.32
C LEU A 355 -17.81 -9.88 -4.12
N ASP A 356 -19.11 -9.65 -4.29
CA ASP A 356 -20.11 -9.89 -3.24
C ASP A 356 -20.22 -11.39 -2.91
N GLU A 357 -20.09 -12.27 -3.90
CA GLU A 357 -20.06 -13.73 -3.72
C GLU A 357 -18.77 -14.26 -3.06
N GLN A 358 -17.63 -13.57 -3.23
CA GLN A 358 -16.35 -14.06 -2.70
C GLN A 358 -16.30 -13.95 -1.16
N THR A 359 -16.29 -15.08 -0.46
CA THR A 359 -16.26 -15.11 1.02
C THR A 359 -14.98 -14.55 1.63
N TYR A 360 -13.88 -14.53 0.85
CA TYR A 360 -12.59 -14.02 1.27
C TYR A 360 -12.41 -12.52 0.99
N VAL A 361 -13.28 -11.91 0.18
CA VAL A 361 -13.33 -10.45 -0.01
C VAL A 361 -14.26 -9.88 1.04
N ALA A 362 -13.70 -9.11 1.97
CA ALA A 362 -14.46 -8.47 3.04
C ALA A 362 -15.00 -7.10 2.63
N ARG A 363 -14.20 -6.31 1.92
CA ARG A 363 -14.55 -4.94 1.50
C ARG A 363 -13.87 -4.57 0.18
N TYR A 364 -14.48 -3.66 -0.58
CA TYR A 364 -13.86 -3.12 -1.79
C TYR A 364 -14.36 -1.70 -2.08
N ALA A 365 -13.55 -0.89 -2.76
CA ALA A 365 -13.91 0.47 -3.17
C ALA A 365 -13.44 0.73 -4.61
N TYR A 366 -14.39 1.04 -5.51
CA TYR A 366 -14.03 1.48 -6.85
C TYR A 366 -13.41 2.87 -6.77
N PHE A 367 -12.35 3.11 -7.54
CA PHE A 367 -11.65 4.38 -7.57
C PHE A 367 -12.31 5.32 -8.59
N MET A 368 -13.06 6.36 -8.21
CA MET A 368 -13.41 6.81 -6.86
C MET A 368 -14.70 7.64 -6.88
N ALA A 369 -15.21 8.02 -5.71
CA ALA A 369 -16.32 8.95 -5.54
C ALA A 369 -15.85 10.39 -5.82
N SER A 370 -15.74 10.73 -7.10
CA SER A 370 -15.44 12.06 -7.62
C SER A 370 -16.30 12.39 -8.83
N ASP A 371 -16.36 13.69 -9.15
CA ASP A 371 -16.90 14.17 -10.41
C ASP A 371 -16.14 13.55 -11.59
N GLY A 372 -16.86 13.23 -12.66
CA GLY A 372 -16.34 12.54 -13.85
C GLY A 372 -16.10 11.04 -13.67
N VAL A 373 -16.33 10.47 -12.48
CA VAL A 373 -16.17 9.03 -12.22
C VAL A 373 -17.47 8.42 -11.72
N LEU A 374 -17.68 8.32 -10.40
CA LEU A 374 -18.94 7.83 -9.85
C LEU A 374 -20.00 8.94 -9.73
N LEU A 375 -19.60 10.21 -9.83
CA LEU A 375 -20.51 11.35 -9.86
C LEU A 375 -20.36 12.06 -11.20
N SER A 376 -21.48 12.48 -11.79
CA SER A 376 -21.47 13.27 -13.02
C SER A 376 -21.17 14.74 -12.71
N SER A 377 -21.80 15.28 -11.67
CA SER A 377 -21.51 16.60 -11.11
C SER A 377 -22.08 16.72 -9.70
N GLY A 378 -21.28 17.21 -8.76
CA GLY A 378 -21.70 17.45 -7.38
C GLY A 378 -22.15 16.14 -6.74
N THR A 379 -23.39 16.07 -6.29
CA THR A 379 -23.95 14.88 -5.63
C THR A 379 -24.76 13.99 -6.58
N THR A 380 -24.74 14.28 -7.88
CA THR A 380 -25.49 13.52 -8.89
C THR A 380 -24.65 12.32 -9.32
N LEU A 381 -25.18 11.11 -9.18
CA LEU A 381 -24.49 9.90 -9.65
C LEU A 381 -24.31 9.96 -11.18
N SER A 382 -23.18 9.43 -11.66
CA SER A 382 -23.03 9.11 -13.08
C SER A 382 -23.69 7.75 -13.36
N THR A 383 -23.80 7.36 -14.65
CA THR A 383 -24.20 5.99 -15.01
C THR A 383 -23.36 4.94 -14.29
N LEU A 384 -22.05 5.19 -14.17
CA LEU A 384 -21.14 4.31 -13.46
C LEU A 384 -21.40 4.31 -11.95
N GLY A 385 -21.71 5.47 -11.38
CA GLY A 385 -22.14 5.64 -9.99
C GLY A 385 -23.41 4.87 -9.65
N GLU A 386 -24.41 4.94 -10.52
CA GLU A 386 -25.65 4.18 -10.39
C GLU A 386 -25.38 2.67 -10.43
N THR A 387 -24.60 2.19 -11.41
CA THR A 387 -24.17 0.79 -11.48
C THR A 387 -23.45 0.37 -10.20
N TYR A 388 -22.50 1.17 -9.71
CA TYR A 388 -21.75 0.88 -8.48
C TYR A 388 -22.63 0.86 -7.23
N ALA A 389 -23.65 1.71 -7.16
CA ALA A 389 -24.53 1.79 -6.01
C ALA A 389 -25.62 0.71 -5.97
N THR A 390 -26.03 0.17 -7.13
CA THR A 390 -27.29 -0.59 -7.26
C THR A 390 -27.19 -1.99 -7.86
N THR A 391 -26.13 -2.31 -8.62
CA THR A 391 -25.88 -3.69 -9.08
C THR A 391 -25.68 -4.62 -7.89
#